data_AF-A0AAJ7RV29-F1
#
_entry.id   AF-A0AAJ7RV29-F1
#
_cell.length_a   1.000
_cell.length_b   1.000
_cell.length_c   1.000
_cell.angle_alpha   90.00
_cell.angle_beta   90.00
_cell.angle_gamma   90.00
#
_symmetry.space_group_name_H-M   'P 1'
#
loop_
_entity.id
_entity.type
_entity.pdbx_description
1 polymer ?
#
loop_
_entity_poly.entity_id
_entity_poly.type
_entity_poly.pdbx_seq_one_letter_code
_entity_poly.pdbx_strand_id
1 'polypeptide(L)'
;MTMRSLSAVVAAILLQLAQFLTATNIPIVKPFPGLEDLPKSFWHELSSPFTEVYEEESLATEIGATPEPRPFFEDDDSNITVQLGAQVHMHCRVQHLQKRTVSWVRRRGDELLLLTFGINTYSSDSRFSLNYEKPNDWRLLLRSATERDAGVYECQVSAHPPFIRTVYLSVSVPKVEIVDERGATAGDKFYKAGSTIELKCVVSKVPHPTGYVTWRHGSRMLNYDTTRGGISVKTDMGAEGAVSRLYIANANKKDSGNYSCALADVAATTVSVHVLNGENPAAMQHGRSAGLRAAFALTAALTLTSLLR
;
A
#
# COMPACT_ATOMS: atom_id res chain seq x y z
N MET A 1 59.23 -8.87 -33.76
CA MET A 1 59.13 -7.90 -32.66
C MET A 1 57.91 -8.28 -31.83
N THR A 2 57.98 -8.81 -30.62
CA THR A 2 59.06 -9.35 -29.77
C THR A 2 58.32 -9.90 -28.55
N MET A 3 58.65 -11.13 -28.14
CA MET A 3 58.26 -11.77 -26.85
C MET A 3 58.82 -11.00 -25.63
N ARG A 4 58.64 -9.68 -25.58
CA ARG A 4 59.16 -8.80 -24.53
C ARG A 4 58.08 -8.01 -23.79
N SER A 5 56.82 -7.95 -24.25
CA SER A 5 55.77 -7.20 -23.54
C SER A 5 54.95 -8.03 -22.54
N LEU A 6 54.89 -9.37 -22.67
CA LEU A 6 54.21 -10.20 -21.66
C LEU A 6 55.03 -10.40 -20.37
N SER A 7 56.36 -10.27 -20.43
CA SER A 7 57.22 -10.45 -19.24
C SER A 7 57.17 -9.25 -18.27
N ALA A 8 56.80 -8.06 -18.75
CA ALA A 8 56.76 -6.86 -17.92
C ALA A 8 55.48 -6.76 -17.08
N VAL A 9 54.35 -7.25 -17.60
CA VAL A 9 53.06 -7.20 -16.89
C VAL A 9 52.99 -8.27 -15.81
N VAL A 10 53.58 -9.45 -16.03
CA VAL A 10 53.63 -10.53 -15.03
C VAL A 10 54.59 -10.19 -13.88
N ALA A 11 55.68 -9.46 -14.14
CA ALA A 11 56.59 -8.98 -13.09
C ALA A 11 55.97 -7.89 -12.19
N ALA A 12 55.11 -7.03 -12.74
CA ALA A 12 54.41 -6.00 -11.96
C ALA A 12 53.35 -6.57 -11.02
N ILE A 13 52.65 -7.64 -11.44
CA ILE A 13 51.60 -8.28 -10.64
C ILE A 13 52.19 -9.12 -9.50
N LEU A 14 53.38 -9.71 -9.68
CA LEU A 14 54.08 -10.44 -8.62
C LEU A 14 54.78 -9.53 -7.59
N LEU A 15 55.08 -8.27 -7.92
CA LEU A 15 55.61 -7.28 -6.96
C LEU A 15 54.52 -6.62 -6.09
N GLN A 16 53.25 -6.62 -6.52
CA GLN A 16 52.13 -6.09 -5.72
C GLN A 16 51.50 -7.10 -4.76
N LEU A 17 51.77 -8.40 -4.92
CA LEU A 17 51.30 -9.45 -4.01
C LEU A 17 52.31 -9.83 -2.91
N ALA A 18 53.52 -9.26 -2.93
CA ALA A 18 54.57 -9.52 -1.94
C ALA A 18 54.64 -8.49 -0.79
N GLN A 19 53.71 -7.54 -0.70
CA GLN A 19 53.70 -6.48 0.33
C GLN A 19 52.66 -6.65 1.46
N PHE A 20 51.99 -7.81 1.57
CA PHE A 20 51.03 -8.06 2.65
C PHE A 20 51.38 -9.26 3.54
N LEU A 21 52.66 -9.54 3.73
CA LEU A 21 53.17 -10.35 4.83
C LEU A 21 54.40 -9.67 5.41
N THR A 22 54.20 -8.87 6.45
CA THR A 22 55.01 -8.80 7.69
C THR A 22 54.68 -7.53 8.46
N ALA A 23 54.80 -7.67 9.78
CA ALA A 23 54.19 -6.88 10.84
C ALA A 23 54.81 -5.49 11.07
N THR A 24 54.31 -4.84 12.12
CA THR A 24 54.66 -3.53 12.72
C THR A 24 53.84 -2.36 12.15
N ASN A 25 53.26 -1.43 12.92
CA ASN A 25 53.43 -1.02 14.30
C ASN A 25 52.13 -0.35 14.76
N ILE A 26 51.58 -0.74 15.91
CA ILE A 26 50.53 0.00 16.61
C ILE A 26 51.22 1.18 17.33
N PRO A 27 50.68 2.41 17.29
CA PRO A 27 51.26 3.51 18.06
C PRO A 27 51.12 3.23 19.56
N ILE A 28 52.26 2.95 20.20
CA ILE A 28 52.42 2.87 21.65
C ILE A 28 52.15 4.26 22.23
N VAL A 29 51.11 4.35 23.06
CA VAL A 29 50.86 5.48 23.95
C VAL A 29 52.05 5.62 24.90
N LYS A 30 52.62 6.83 24.99
CA LYS A 30 53.77 7.15 25.83
C LYS A 30 53.48 6.82 27.31
N PRO A 31 54.46 6.28 28.06
CA PRO A 31 54.35 6.14 29.51
C PRO A 31 54.37 7.51 30.18
N PHE A 32 53.46 7.71 31.14
CA PHE A 32 53.49 8.82 32.08
C PHE A 32 54.83 8.85 32.83
N PRO A 33 55.50 10.00 32.96
CA PRO A 33 56.59 10.17 33.91
C PRO A 33 56.04 10.65 35.25
N GLY A 34 56.55 10.09 36.35
CA GLY A 34 56.46 10.67 37.69
C GLY A 34 55.58 9.92 38.69
N LEU A 35 56.05 8.76 39.16
CA LEU A 35 55.71 8.24 40.49
C LEU A 35 56.98 7.81 41.23
N GLU A 36 58.02 8.63 41.12
CA GLU A 36 59.19 8.58 41.99
C GLU A 36 59.04 9.76 42.95
N ASP A 37 58.27 9.56 44.03
CA ASP A 37 58.37 10.24 45.33
C ASP A 37 57.12 9.97 46.19
N LEU A 38 56.81 8.68 46.43
CA LEU A 38 55.85 8.31 47.48
C LEU A 38 56.59 7.79 48.72
N PRO A 39 56.27 8.29 49.93
CA PRO A 39 56.93 7.88 51.16
C PRO A 39 56.68 6.40 51.47
N LYS A 40 57.66 5.77 52.13
CA LYS A 40 57.76 4.33 52.42
C LYS A 40 56.58 3.72 53.20
N SER A 41 55.62 4.52 53.68
CA SER A 41 54.41 4.06 54.35
C SER A 41 53.31 3.57 53.41
N PHE A 42 53.43 3.78 52.10
CA PHE A 42 52.39 3.38 51.13
C PHE A 42 52.33 1.85 50.90
N TRP A 43 53.44 1.13 51.08
CA TRP A 43 53.50 -0.31 50.79
C TRP A 43 53.11 -1.23 51.96
N HIS A 44 52.72 -0.67 53.11
CA HIS A 44 52.26 -1.47 54.25
C HIS A 44 50.74 -1.74 54.28
N GLU A 45 49.96 -1.23 53.31
CA GLU A 45 48.50 -1.42 53.26
C GLU A 45 47.97 -2.33 52.14
N LEU A 46 48.83 -2.90 51.28
CA LEU A 46 48.39 -3.78 50.18
C LEU A 46 48.74 -5.27 50.36
N SER A 47 49.23 -5.66 51.54
CA SER A 47 49.43 -7.07 51.90
C SER A 47 48.39 -7.52 52.93
N SER A 48 47.13 -7.61 52.52
CA SER A 48 46.14 -8.43 53.21
C SER A 48 45.51 -9.38 52.19
N PRO A 49 45.53 -10.70 52.42
CA PRO A 49 44.82 -11.64 51.56
C PRO A 49 43.32 -11.38 51.75
N PHE A 50 42.66 -10.87 50.72
CA PHE A 50 41.21 -10.75 50.72
C PHE A 50 40.62 -12.14 50.46
N THR A 51 40.44 -12.90 51.53
CA THR A 51 39.50 -14.04 51.55
C THR A 51 38.11 -13.43 51.52
N GLU A 52 37.48 -13.37 50.34
CA GLU A 52 36.02 -13.23 50.25
C GLU A 52 35.40 -14.49 50.86
N VAL A 53 35.16 -14.44 52.17
CA VAL A 53 34.09 -15.21 52.77
C VAL A 53 32.81 -14.61 52.18
N TYR A 54 32.16 -15.36 51.30
CA TYR A 54 30.77 -15.07 50.95
C TYR A 54 29.97 -15.16 52.25
N GLU A 55 29.65 -14.01 52.84
CA GLU A 55 28.59 -13.93 53.82
C GLU A 55 27.32 -14.38 53.09
N GLU A 56 26.86 -15.60 53.38
CA GLU A 56 25.47 -15.98 53.12
C GLU A 56 24.61 -15.05 53.98
N GLU A 57 24.26 -13.90 53.42
CA GLU A 57 23.27 -13.02 54.01
C GLU A 57 21.96 -13.81 54.05
N SER A 58 21.59 -14.15 55.29
CA SER A 58 20.47 -14.97 55.64
C SER A 58 19.20 -14.54 54.92
N LEU A 59 18.69 -15.43 54.08
CA LEU A 59 17.33 -15.41 53.59
C LEU A 59 16.35 -15.58 54.76
N ALA A 60 15.89 -14.48 55.35
CA ALA A 60 14.57 -14.38 55.98
C ALA A 60 14.29 -12.96 56.48
N THR A 61 13.45 -12.21 55.76
CA THR A 61 12.07 -11.87 56.15
C THR A 61 11.60 -10.71 55.30
N GLU A 62 11.12 -11.00 54.09
CA GLU A 62 9.99 -10.25 53.56
C GLU A 62 8.79 -11.20 53.48
N ILE A 63 7.84 -10.89 54.34
CA ILE A 63 6.41 -11.22 54.37
C ILE A 63 5.94 -11.87 53.06
N GLY A 64 5.35 -13.06 53.15
CA GLY A 64 4.90 -13.87 52.01
C GLY A 64 4.15 -13.11 50.92
N ALA A 65 4.87 -12.70 49.88
CA ALA A 65 4.28 -12.30 48.61
C ALA A 65 4.18 -13.56 47.74
N THR A 66 2.96 -14.04 47.54
CA THR A 66 2.67 -14.93 46.41
C THR A 66 3.19 -14.27 45.12
N PRO A 67 3.91 -14.97 44.23
CA PRO A 67 4.41 -14.39 42.99
C PRO A 67 3.28 -13.66 42.26
N GLU A 68 3.47 -12.37 41.97
CA GLU A 68 2.44 -11.59 41.27
C GLU A 68 2.10 -12.28 39.94
N PRO A 69 0.81 -12.51 39.64
CA PRO A 69 0.43 -13.23 38.44
C PRO A 69 0.85 -12.45 37.21
N ARG A 70 1.43 -13.17 36.23
CA ARG A 70 1.89 -12.56 34.97
C ARG A 70 0.69 -12.08 34.13
N PRO A 71 0.77 -10.90 33.51
CA PRO A 71 -0.27 -10.43 32.61
C PRO A 71 -0.31 -11.30 31.36
N PHE A 72 -1.51 -11.47 30.83
CA PHE A 72 -1.74 -12.17 29.57
C PHE A 72 -2.91 -11.51 28.84
N PHE A 73 -2.93 -11.68 27.52
CA PHE A 73 -4.04 -11.24 26.68
C PHE A 73 -5.12 -12.32 26.68
N GLU A 74 -6.39 -11.91 26.81
CA GLU A 74 -7.51 -12.86 26.68
C GLU A 74 -7.69 -13.36 25.26
N ASP A 75 -7.34 -12.53 24.28
CA ASP A 75 -7.51 -12.82 22.86
C ASP A 75 -6.16 -12.97 22.16
N ASP A 76 -6.12 -13.85 21.18
CA ASP A 76 -5.02 -13.94 20.22
C ASP A 76 -5.00 -12.75 19.24
N ASP A 77 -4.00 -12.74 18.38
CA ASP A 77 -3.89 -11.80 17.26
C ASP A 77 -5.15 -11.81 16.38
N SER A 78 -5.51 -10.65 15.82
CA SER A 78 -6.80 -10.49 15.11
C SER A 78 -6.68 -9.74 13.79
N ASN A 79 -7.53 -10.12 12.83
CA ASN A 79 -7.68 -9.47 11.52
C ASN A 79 -9.00 -8.73 11.47
N ILE A 80 -8.95 -7.41 11.28
CA ILE A 80 -10.13 -6.55 11.22
C ILE A 80 -10.20 -5.95 9.83
N THR A 81 -11.28 -6.21 9.10
CA THR A 81 -11.57 -5.56 7.81
C THR A 81 -12.74 -4.62 7.97
N VAL A 82 -12.56 -3.35 7.61
CA VAL A 82 -13.61 -2.33 7.70
C VAL A 82 -13.75 -1.56 6.40
N GLN A 83 -14.94 -1.00 6.18
CA GLN A 83 -15.18 -0.10 5.06
C GLN A 83 -14.54 1.28 5.27
N LEU A 84 -14.17 1.94 4.18
CA LEU A 84 -13.75 3.34 4.21
C LEU A 84 -14.73 4.22 5.00
N GLY A 85 -14.21 5.07 5.88
CA GLY A 85 -14.97 5.97 6.74
C GLY A 85 -15.56 5.31 7.99
N ALA A 86 -15.45 3.99 8.15
CA ALA A 86 -15.98 3.30 9.31
C ALA A 86 -15.21 3.66 10.60
N GLN A 87 -15.92 3.58 11.72
CA GLN A 87 -15.33 3.66 13.05
C GLN A 87 -14.85 2.26 13.48
N VAL A 88 -13.61 2.16 13.96
CA VAL A 88 -12.97 0.90 14.34
C VAL A 88 -12.63 0.90 15.82
N HIS A 89 -12.92 -0.22 16.49
CA HIS A 89 -12.44 -0.50 17.84
C HIS A 89 -11.49 -1.69 17.78
N MET A 90 -10.22 -1.47 18.08
CA MET A 90 -9.25 -2.56 18.23
C MET A 90 -9.21 -2.91 19.71
N HIS A 91 -9.81 -4.04 20.06
CA HIS A 91 -9.90 -4.50 21.44
C HIS A 91 -8.55 -5.02 21.93
N CYS A 92 -8.26 -4.82 23.22
CA CYS A 92 -7.10 -5.42 23.88
C CYS A 92 -7.42 -5.67 25.35
N ARG A 93 -7.90 -6.88 25.63
CA ARG A 93 -8.25 -7.34 26.97
C ARG A 93 -7.03 -7.92 27.66
N VAL A 94 -6.62 -7.31 28.77
CA VAL A 94 -5.41 -7.70 29.51
C VAL A 94 -5.77 -8.08 30.93
N GLN A 95 -5.49 -9.33 31.31
CA GLN A 95 -5.65 -9.80 32.68
C GLN A 95 -4.37 -9.61 33.49
N HIS A 96 -4.50 -9.51 34.82
CA HIS A 96 -3.38 -9.33 35.75
C HIS A 96 -2.42 -8.19 35.37
N LEU A 97 -2.96 -7.04 34.92
CA LEU A 97 -2.15 -5.88 34.52
C LEU A 97 -1.33 -5.30 35.68
N GLN A 98 -1.87 -5.33 36.91
CA GLN A 98 -1.25 -4.80 38.12
C GLN A 98 -0.81 -3.34 37.93
N LYS A 99 0.46 -3.02 38.21
CA LYS A 99 1.07 -1.69 38.06
C LYS A 99 1.65 -1.42 36.66
N ARG A 100 1.42 -2.32 35.69
CA ARG A 100 1.92 -2.19 34.32
C ARG A 100 0.97 -1.34 33.49
N THR A 101 1.48 -0.82 32.39
CA THR A 101 0.73 0.06 31.49
C THR A 101 0.54 -0.62 30.14
N VAL A 102 -0.62 -0.39 29.53
CA VAL A 102 -0.91 -0.77 28.15
C VAL A 102 -0.62 0.40 27.22
N SER A 103 0.05 0.16 26.11
CA SER A 103 0.28 1.14 25.05
C SER A 103 -0.14 0.58 23.71
N TRP A 104 -0.76 1.43 22.89
CA TRP A 104 -0.97 1.13 21.48
C TRP A 104 0.12 1.77 20.65
N VAL A 105 0.77 0.96 19.83
CA VAL A 105 1.74 1.42 18.85
C VAL A 105 1.33 0.95 17.46
N ARG A 106 1.66 1.75 16.45
CA ARG A 106 1.50 1.39 15.05
C ARG A 106 2.86 1.11 14.44
N ARG A 107 2.99 -0.04 13.77
CA ARG A 107 4.23 -0.42 13.09
C ARG A 107 4.16 -0.01 11.62
N ARG A 108 5.19 0.69 11.15
CA ARG A 108 5.35 1.08 9.74
C ARG A 108 6.78 0.76 9.28
N GLY A 109 6.97 -0.44 8.74
CA GLY A 109 8.33 -0.96 8.51
C GLY A 109 9.04 -1.14 9.86
N ASP A 110 10.20 -0.51 10.01
CA ASP A 110 10.99 -0.54 11.25
C ASP A 110 10.62 0.59 12.25
N GLU A 111 9.76 1.54 11.84
CA GLU A 111 9.33 2.65 12.69
C GLU A 111 8.13 2.23 13.56
N LEU A 112 8.21 2.55 14.86
CA LEU A 112 7.12 2.40 15.82
C LEU A 112 6.56 3.78 16.19
N LEU A 113 5.29 4.00 15.87
CA LEU A 113 4.56 5.22 16.19
C LEU A 113 3.71 4.99 17.44
N LEU A 114 4.01 5.69 18.52
CA LEU A 114 3.20 5.64 19.74
C LEU A 114 1.86 6.35 19.51
N LEU A 115 0.75 5.60 19.66
CA LEU A 115 -0.59 6.14 19.54
C LEU A 115 -1.17 6.51 20.90
N THR A 116 -1.07 5.60 21.87
CA THR A 116 -1.54 5.80 23.24
C THR A 116 -0.59 5.17 24.26
N PHE A 117 -0.56 5.72 25.47
CA PHE A 117 0.15 5.16 26.61
C PHE A 117 -0.72 5.32 27.86
N GLY A 118 -1.16 4.19 28.43
CA GLY A 118 -2.22 4.18 29.41
C GLY A 118 -3.47 4.84 28.84
N ILE A 119 -4.11 5.70 29.63
CA ILE A 119 -5.31 6.45 29.25
C ILE A 119 -5.04 7.65 28.32
N ASN A 120 -3.78 8.00 28.10
CA ASN A 120 -3.40 9.20 27.36
C ASN A 120 -3.15 8.89 25.88
N THR A 121 -3.59 9.79 25.01
CA THR A 121 -3.36 9.71 23.56
C THR A 121 -2.18 10.59 23.17
N TYR A 122 -1.22 10.03 22.44
CA TYR A 122 0.01 10.69 21.99
C TYR A 122 0.05 10.90 20.47
N SER A 123 -0.78 10.18 19.72
CA SER A 123 -0.96 10.38 18.28
C SER A 123 -1.27 11.84 17.95
N SER A 124 -0.58 12.41 16.96
CA SER A 124 -0.91 13.73 16.41
C SER A 124 -2.21 13.73 15.61
N ASP A 125 -2.62 12.57 15.12
CA ASP A 125 -3.88 12.38 14.43
C ASP A 125 -5.02 12.24 15.45
N SER A 126 -5.89 13.26 15.48
CA SER A 126 -7.06 13.37 16.37
C SER A 126 -8.11 12.28 16.20
N ARG A 127 -8.05 11.47 15.13
CA ARG A 127 -8.98 10.36 14.90
C ARG A 127 -8.68 9.16 15.81
N PHE A 128 -7.45 9.05 16.30
CA PHE A 128 -7.04 8.02 17.25
C PHE A 128 -7.31 8.48 18.69
N SER A 129 -7.82 7.59 19.51
CA SER A 129 -8.00 7.83 20.95
C SER A 129 -8.08 6.50 21.70
N LEU A 130 -7.79 6.49 23.00
CA LEU A 130 -8.11 5.34 23.84
C LEU A 130 -9.58 5.40 24.28
N ASN A 131 -10.28 4.27 24.16
CA ASN A 131 -11.64 4.07 24.66
C ASN A 131 -11.67 2.86 25.63
N TYR A 132 -11.13 3.06 26.84
CA TYR A 132 -11.08 2.00 27.85
C TYR A 132 -12.48 1.56 28.30
N GLU A 133 -12.71 0.26 28.27
CA GLU A 133 -13.93 -0.39 28.73
C GLU A 133 -13.64 -1.31 29.90
N LYS A 134 -14.37 -1.12 31.00
CA LYS A 134 -14.22 -1.92 32.21
C LYS A 134 -14.63 -3.38 31.94
N PRO A 135 -13.97 -4.37 32.57
CA PRO A 135 -12.96 -4.21 33.61
C PRO A 135 -11.51 -4.11 33.10
N ASN A 136 -11.25 -4.44 31.83
CA ASN A 136 -9.87 -4.67 31.39
C ASN A 136 -9.63 -4.54 29.87
N ASP A 137 -10.53 -3.90 29.13
CA ASP A 137 -10.42 -3.77 27.67
C ASP A 137 -9.88 -2.38 27.27
N TRP A 138 -8.64 -2.36 26.80
CA TRP A 138 -7.93 -1.16 26.37
C TRP A 138 -8.14 -0.93 24.88
N ARG A 139 -9.33 -0.47 24.48
CA ARG A 139 -9.68 -0.35 23.07
C ARG A 139 -9.03 0.88 22.41
N LEU A 140 -8.31 0.67 21.31
CA LEU A 140 -7.91 1.78 20.43
C LEU A 140 -9.09 2.12 19.50
N LEU A 141 -9.55 3.36 19.57
CA LEU A 141 -10.62 3.89 18.73
C LEU A 141 -10.03 4.67 17.55
N LEU A 142 -10.47 4.34 16.33
CA LEU A 142 -10.25 5.10 15.10
C LEU A 142 -11.60 5.57 14.54
N ARG A 143 -11.89 6.88 14.55
CA ARG A 143 -13.25 7.42 14.25
C ARG A 143 -13.67 7.44 12.77
N SER A 144 -12.72 7.39 11.84
CA SER A 144 -13.02 7.41 10.40
C SER A 144 -11.87 6.79 9.64
N ALA A 145 -11.95 5.50 9.37
CA ALA A 145 -10.87 4.75 8.74
C ALA A 145 -10.60 5.21 7.30
N THR A 146 -9.33 5.37 6.97
CA THR A 146 -8.86 5.68 5.61
C THR A 146 -7.98 4.54 5.11
N GLU A 147 -7.79 4.43 3.79
CA GLU A 147 -6.91 3.41 3.20
C GLU A 147 -5.50 3.46 3.79
N ARG A 148 -5.02 4.65 4.15
CA ARG A 148 -3.71 4.87 4.77
C ARG A 148 -3.60 4.33 6.18
N ASP A 149 -4.70 4.00 6.85
CA ASP A 149 -4.69 3.44 8.20
C ASP A 149 -4.50 1.93 8.20
N ALA A 150 -4.62 1.27 7.04
CA ALA A 150 -4.33 -0.15 6.94
C ALA A 150 -2.89 -0.46 7.42
N GLY A 151 -2.72 -1.60 8.07
CA GLY A 151 -1.43 -2.03 8.60
C GLY A 151 -1.53 -2.70 9.96
N VAL A 152 -0.38 -2.77 10.63
CA VAL A 152 -0.18 -3.53 11.86
C VAL A 152 -0.20 -2.60 13.07
N TYR A 153 -1.05 -2.93 14.04
CA TYR A 153 -1.19 -2.25 15.32
C TYR A 153 -0.87 -3.22 16.43
N GLU A 154 -0.18 -2.75 17.46
CA GLU A 154 0.27 -3.57 18.57
C GLU A 154 -0.24 -3.00 19.87
N CYS A 155 -0.91 -3.86 20.63
CA CYS A 155 -1.17 -3.63 22.03
C CYS A 155 0.01 -4.19 22.81
N GLN A 156 0.77 -3.32 23.48
CA GLN A 156 1.95 -3.69 24.25
C GLN A 156 1.71 -3.49 25.74
N VAL A 157 2.13 -4.45 26.56
CA VAL A 157 2.13 -4.33 28.03
C VAL A 157 3.56 -4.08 28.49
N SER A 158 3.75 -3.05 29.31
CA SER A 158 5.07 -2.67 29.86
C SER A 158 5.60 -3.76 30.79
N ALA A 159 6.38 -4.68 30.23
CA ALA A 159 7.09 -5.75 30.92
C ALA A 159 8.47 -5.92 30.28
N HIS A 160 9.34 -6.72 30.91
CA HIS A 160 10.64 -7.07 30.34
C HIS A 160 10.76 -8.59 30.22
N PRO A 161 10.69 -9.16 29.00
CA PRO A 161 10.35 -8.51 27.73
C PRO A 161 8.89 -8.05 27.66
N PRO A 162 8.52 -7.10 26.77
CA PRO A 162 7.15 -6.63 26.64
C PRO A 162 6.25 -7.75 26.10
N PHE A 163 5.02 -7.82 26.59
CA PHE A 163 4.00 -8.66 25.98
C PHE A 163 3.34 -7.89 24.85
N ILE A 164 3.18 -8.53 23.69
CA ILE A 164 2.68 -7.90 22.47
C ILE A 164 1.53 -8.73 21.92
N ARG A 165 0.42 -8.07 21.60
CA ARG A 165 -0.68 -8.61 20.81
C ARG A 165 -0.86 -7.79 19.55
N THR A 166 -1.02 -8.45 18.42
CA THR A 166 -1.04 -7.83 17.09
C THR A 166 -2.45 -7.76 16.52
N VAL A 167 -2.80 -6.63 15.94
CA VAL A 167 -4.04 -6.40 15.20
C VAL A 167 -3.70 -5.95 13.78
N TYR A 168 -4.18 -6.71 12.80
CA TYR A 168 -4.04 -6.39 11.38
C TYR A 168 -5.31 -5.68 10.90
N LEU A 169 -5.20 -4.38 10.63
CA LEU A 169 -6.29 -3.59 10.08
C LEU A 169 -6.21 -3.57 8.55
N SER A 170 -7.27 -4.01 7.90
CA SER A 170 -7.51 -3.84 6.47
C SER A 170 -8.67 -2.87 6.25
N VAL A 171 -8.52 -1.94 5.31
CA VAL A 171 -9.58 -0.99 4.94
C VAL A 171 -10.03 -1.27 3.51
N SER A 172 -11.26 -1.75 3.35
CA SER A 172 -11.86 -2.01 2.04
C SER A 172 -12.42 -0.71 1.44
N VAL A 173 -11.88 -0.36 0.27
CA VAL A 173 -12.36 0.75 -0.56
C VAL A 173 -13.22 0.15 -1.69
N PRO A 174 -14.52 0.52 -1.78
CA PRO A 174 -15.38 0.05 -2.84
C PRO A 174 -14.82 0.37 -4.22
N LYS A 175 -14.79 -0.64 -5.10
CA LYS A 175 -14.41 -0.45 -6.49
C LYS A 175 -15.64 -0.62 -7.36
N VAL A 176 -15.94 0.40 -8.16
CA VAL A 176 -17.09 0.43 -9.08
C VAL A 176 -16.56 0.52 -10.51
N GLU A 177 -16.90 -0.45 -11.34
CA GLU A 177 -16.43 -0.52 -12.73
C GLU A 177 -17.58 -0.88 -13.67
N ILE A 178 -17.72 -0.13 -14.76
CA ILE A 178 -18.53 -0.57 -15.89
C ILE A 178 -17.63 -1.44 -16.76
N VAL A 179 -18.04 -2.68 -17.01
CA VAL A 179 -17.22 -3.69 -17.68
C VAL A 179 -17.78 -4.05 -19.06
N ASP A 180 -16.90 -4.48 -19.94
CA ASP A 180 -17.27 -5.06 -21.22
C ASP A 180 -17.67 -6.55 -21.11
N GLU A 181 -17.92 -7.18 -22.25
CA GLU A 181 -18.30 -8.59 -22.34
C GLU A 181 -17.19 -9.53 -21.84
N ARG A 182 -15.94 -9.09 -21.88
CA ARG A 182 -14.76 -9.82 -21.42
C ARG A 182 -14.46 -9.57 -19.94
N GLY A 183 -15.21 -8.67 -19.29
CA GLY A 183 -15.01 -8.28 -17.90
C GLY A 183 -13.90 -7.24 -17.70
N ALA A 184 -13.37 -6.65 -18.76
CA ALA A 184 -12.41 -5.55 -18.67
C ALA A 184 -13.13 -4.21 -18.47
N THR A 185 -12.45 -3.20 -17.92
CA THR A 185 -12.99 -1.84 -17.80
C THR A 185 -13.43 -1.33 -19.17
N ALA A 186 -14.70 -0.98 -19.30
CA ALA A 186 -15.26 -0.52 -20.56
C ALA A 186 -14.73 0.87 -20.92
N GLY A 187 -14.21 1.00 -22.15
CA GLY A 187 -14.07 2.30 -22.80
C GLY A 187 -15.40 2.76 -23.41
N ASP A 188 -15.34 3.67 -24.38
CA ASP A 188 -16.53 4.16 -25.08
C ASP A 188 -17.31 3.02 -25.74
N LYS A 189 -18.64 3.04 -25.54
CA LYS A 189 -19.55 2.01 -26.05
C LYS A 189 -20.35 2.54 -27.23
N PHE A 190 -20.45 1.74 -28.28
CA PHE A 190 -21.14 2.10 -29.52
C PHE A 190 -22.31 1.15 -29.78
N TYR A 191 -23.49 1.71 -30.00
CA TYR A 191 -24.71 0.98 -30.30
C TYR A 191 -25.34 1.48 -31.60
N LYS A 192 -26.09 0.62 -32.28
CA LYS A 192 -26.87 1.03 -33.45
C LYS A 192 -28.21 1.60 -33.02
N ALA A 193 -28.72 2.58 -33.74
CA ALA A 193 -30.09 3.04 -33.57
C ALA A 193 -31.06 1.84 -33.72
N GLY A 194 -32.07 1.76 -32.86
CA GLY A 194 -33.02 0.66 -32.76
C GLY A 194 -32.56 -0.54 -31.92
N SER A 195 -31.26 -0.67 -31.62
CA SER A 195 -30.74 -1.77 -30.78
C SER A 195 -31.00 -1.55 -29.29
N THR A 196 -30.68 -2.55 -28.46
CA THR A 196 -30.74 -2.42 -26.99
C THR A 196 -29.36 -2.07 -26.43
N ILE A 197 -29.27 -0.98 -25.67
CA ILE A 197 -28.07 -0.67 -24.88
C ILE A 197 -28.07 -1.58 -23.65
N GLU A 198 -26.96 -2.27 -23.43
CA GLU A 198 -26.70 -3.05 -22.21
C GLU A 198 -25.39 -2.59 -21.57
N LEU A 199 -25.47 -2.04 -20.36
CA LEU A 199 -24.30 -1.69 -19.56
C LEU A 199 -24.27 -2.56 -18.30
N LYS A 200 -23.12 -3.18 -18.05
CA LYS A 200 -22.88 -4.01 -16.88
C LYS A 200 -21.93 -3.29 -15.94
N CYS A 201 -22.38 -3.06 -14.72
CA CYS A 201 -21.60 -2.48 -13.63
C CYS A 201 -21.31 -3.53 -12.58
N VAL A 202 -20.05 -3.61 -12.16
CA VAL A 202 -19.56 -4.50 -11.11
C VAL A 202 -19.06 -3.64 -9.97
N VAL A 203 -19.65 -3.85 -8.80
CA VAL A 203 -19.25 -3.27 -7.53
C VAL A 203 -18.57 -4.37 -6.72
N SER A 204 -17.37 -4.09 -6.20
CA SER A 204 -16.57 -5.05 -5.44
C SER A 204 -15.91 -4.40 -4.22
N LYS A 205 -15.37 -5.22 -3.30
CA LYS A 205 -14.76 -4.78 -2.03
C LYS A 205 -15.78 -4.08 -1.12
N VAL A 206 -16.98 -4.65 -1.03
CA VAL A 206 -18.03 -4.17 -0.15
C VAL A 206 -18.48 -5.34 0.72
N PRO A 207 -17.91 -5.49 1.92
CA PRO A 207 -18.35 -6.51 2.86
C PRO A 207 -19.78 -6.15 3.33
N HIS A 208 -20.72 -7.06 3.14
CA HIS A 208 -22.15 -6.86 3.47
C HIS A 208 -22.74 -5.61 2.79
N PRO A 209 -22.95 -5.64 1.46
CA PRO A 209 -23.48 -4.50 0.73
C PRO A 209 -24.91 -4.15 1.19
N THR A 210 -25.04 -3.07 1.94
CA THR A 210 -26.34 -2.46 2.32
C THR A 210 -26.76 -1.31 1.40
N GLY A 211 -25.82 -0.81 0.59
CA GLY A 211 -26.05 0.28 -0.35
C GLY A 211 -26.75 -0.18 -1.63
N TYR A 212 -27.54 0.71 -2.23
CA TYR A 212 -28.18 0.48 -3.53
C TYR A 212 -27.32 1.02 -4.68
N VAL A 213 -27.22 0.25 -5.76
CA VAL A 213 -26.48 0.67 -6.97
C VAL A 213 -27.39 1.55 -7.83
N THR A 214 -26.86 2.72 -8.22
CA THR A 214 -27.57 3.71 -9.02
C THR A 214 -26.98 3.87 -10.41
N TRP A 215 -27.85 4.07 -11.39
CA TRP A 215 -27.53 4.42 -12.77
C TRP A 215 -28.03 5.82 -13.07
N ARG A 216 -27.19 6.64 -13.70
CA ARG A 216 -27.52 7.99 -14.15
C ARG A 216 -27.11 8.18 -15.61
N HIS A 217 -27.88 8.97 -16.35
CA HIS A 217 -27.51 9.51 -17.67
C HIS A 217 -27.44 11.03 -17.55
N GLY A 218 -26.22 11.58 -17.60
CA GLY A 218 -25.98 12.95 -17.17
C GLY A 218 -26.46 13.17 -15.73
N SER A 219 -27.41 14.08 -15.52
CA SER A 219 -28.01 14.36 -14.20
C SER A 219 -29.25 13.51 -13.88
N ARG A 220 -29.77 12.76 -14.85
CA ARG A 220 -31.05 12.04 -14.73
C ARG A 220 -30.83 10.64 -14.16
N MET A 221 -31.55 10.31 -13.08
CA MET A 221 -31.51 8.96 -12.50
C MET A 221 -32.38 8.00 -13.30
N LEU A 222 -31.85 6.82 -13.64
CA LEU A 222 -32.50 5.85 -14.52
C LEU A 222 -33.19 4.71 -13.77
N ASN A 223 -32.82 4.46 -12.51
CA ASN A 223 -33.30 3.30 -11.72
C ASN A 223 -34.83 3.15 -11.66
N TYR A 224 -35.55 4.26 -11.62
CA TYR A 224 -37.01 4.30 -11.48
C TYR A 224 -37.68 5.16 -12.57
N ASP A 225 -36.96 5.41 -13.66
CA ASP A 225 -37.40 6.32 -14.69
C ASP A 225 -38.34 5.65 -15.70
N THR A 226 -39.59 6.11 -15.70
CA THR A 226 -40.66 5.61 -16.58
C THR A 226 -40.92 6.52 -17.78
N THR A 227 -40.34 7.73 -17.82
CA THR A 227 -40.73 8.76 -18.79
C THR A 227 -40.24 8.49 -20.21
N ARG A 228 -39.09 7.82 -20.35
CA ARG A 228 -38.53 7.43 -21.66
C ARG A 228 -39.10 6.10 -22.16
N GLY A 229 -39.50 5.20 -21.24
CA GLY A 229 -39.99 3.85 -21.54
C GLY A 229 -38.88 2.89 -22.01
N GLY A 230 -39.02 1.59 -21.71
CA GLY A 230 -38.04 0.58 -22.12
C GLY A 230 -36.69 0.65 -21.40
N ILE A 231 -36.63 1.31 -20.25
CA ILE A 231 -35.49 1.27 -19.32
C ILE A 231 -35.76 0.14 -18.30
N SER A 232 -34.76 -0.71 -18.07
CA SER A 232 -34.79 -1.73 -17.03
C SER A 232 -33.45 -1.80 -16.32
N VAL A 233 -33.47 -1.78 -14.99
CA VAL A 233 -32.28 -1.97 -14.15
C VAL A 233 -32.47 -3.24 -13.33
N LYS A 234 -31.48 -4.14 -13.39
CA LYS A 234 -31.44 -5.37 -12.59
C LYS A 234 -30.18 -5.37 -11.75
N THR A 235 -30.30 -5.53 -10.45
CA THR A 235 -29.16 -5.53 -9.53
C THR A 235 -29.16 -6.81 -8.72
N ASP A 236 -28.09 -7.58 -8.88
CA ASP A 236 -27.83 -8.82 -8.16
C ASP A 236 -26.85 -8.49 -7.02
N MET A 237 -27.29 -8.61 -5.77
CA MET A 237 -26.44 -8.44 -4.60
C MET A 237 -25.68 -9.74 -4.32
N GLY A 238 -24.37 -9.65 -4.11
CA GLY A 238 -23.51 -10.75 -3.69
C GLY A 238 -22.95 -10.55 -2.29
N ALA A 239 -22.13 -11.49 -1.82
CA ALA A 239 -21.52 -11.42 -0.49
C ALA A 239 -20.49 -10.28 -0.34
N GLU A 240 -19.74 -9.99 -1.41
CA GLU A 240 -18.60 -9.04 -1.41
C GLU A 240 -18.78 -7.88 -2.42
N GLY A 241 -20.03 -7.61 -2.81
CA GLY A 241 -20.34 -6.60 -3.82
C GLY A 241 -21.68 -6.79 -4.51
N ALA A 242 -21.83 -6.21 -5.69
CA ALA A 242 -23.07 -6.24 -6.46
C ALA A 242 -22.79 -6.19 -7.96
N VAL A 243 -23.65 -6.80 -8.76
CA VAL A 243 -23.63 -6.69 -10.22
C VAL A 243 -24.92 -6.06 -10.67
N SER A 244 -24.85 -4.87 -11.28
CA SER A 244 -26.00 -4.16 -11.81
C SER A 244 -25.96 -4.09 -13.33
N ARG A 245 -27.08 -4.34 -13.98
CA ARG A 245 -27.24 -4.27 -15.45
C ARG A 245 -28.32 -3.28 -15.81
N LEU A 246 -27.98 -2.32 -16.66
CA LEU A 246 -28.88 -1.34 -17.24
C LEU A 246 -29.19 -1.73 -18.68
N TYR A 247 -30.48 -1.79 -18.99
CA TYR A 247 -31.01 -2.05 -20.32
C TYR A 247 -31.82 -0.85 -20.81
N ILE A 248 -31.58 -0.42 -22.05
CA ILE A 248 -32.37 0.62 -22.72
C ILE A 248 -32.75 0.11 -24.12
N ALA A 249 -34.02 -0.25 -24.31
CA ALA A 249 -34.54 -0.78 -25.56
C ALA A 249 -34.73 0.32 -26.62
N ASN A 250 -34.68 -0.03 -27.92
CA ASN A 250 -34.91 0.89 -29.03
C ASN A 250 -34.06 2.18 -28.92
N ALA A 251 -32.74 2.01 -28.89
CA ALA A 251 -31.78 3.09 -28.72
C ALA A 251 -31.90 4.14 -29.81
N ASN A 252 -31.85 5.41 -29.45
CA ASN A 252 -31.88 6.52 -30.38
C ASN A 252 -30.77 7.54 -30.07
N LYS A 253 -30.58 8.53 -30.94
CA LYS A 253 -29.51 9.52 -30.81
C LYS A 253 -29.55 10.28 -29.47
N LYS A 254 -30.72 10.50 -28.86
CA LYS A 254 -30.87 11.17 -27.56
C LYS A 254 -30.38 10.32 -26.38
N ASP A 255 -30.29 9.00 -26.54
CA ASP A 255 -29.72 8.11 -25.53
C ASP A 255 -28.18 8.15 -25.53
N SER A 256 -27.54 8.88 -26.45
CA SER A 256 -26.08 9.08 -26.40
C SER A 256 -25.68 9.97 -25.23
N GLY A 257 -24.49 9.76 -24.68
CA GLY A 257 -23.93 10.57 -23.59
C GLY A 257 -23.32 9.74 -22.49
N ASN A 258 -23.14 10.36 -21.34
CA ASN A 258 -22.40 9.78 -20.22
C ASN A 258 -23.35 9.01 -19.30
N TYR A 259 -23.04 7.74 -19.10
CA TYR A 259 -23.74 6.86 -18.17
C TYR A 259 -22.87 6.58 -16.97
N SER A 260 -23.37 6.88 -15.78
CA SER A 260 -22.66 6.69 -14.52
C SER A 260 -23.33 5.59 -13.71
N CYS A 261 -22.51 4.65 -13.22
CA CYS A 261 -22.90 3.69 -12.19
C CYS A 261 -22.26 4.10 -10.87
N ALA A 262 -23.03 4.14 -9.78
CA ALA A 262 -22.54 4.55 -8.47
C ALA A 262 -23.09 3.68 -7.34
N LEU A 263 -22.25 3.42 -6.33
CA LEU A 263 -22.64 2.86 -5.05
C LEU A 263 -22.84 4.00 -4.05
N ALA A 264 -24.10 4.41 -3.86
CA ALA A 264 -24.46 5.60 -3.08
C ALA A 264 -23.55 6.79 -3.44
N ASP A 265 -22.99 7.47 -2.43
CA ASP A 265 -22.05 8.59 -2.59
C ASP A 265 -20.58 8.18 -2.31
N VAL A 266 -20.31 6.88 -2.25
CA VAL A 266 -18.97 6.36 -1.86
C VAL A 266 -18.06 6.19 -3.07
N ALA A 267 -18.58 5.63 -4.16
CA ALA A 267 -17.81 5.35 -5.36
C ALA A 267 -18.69 5.40 -6.61
N ALA A 268 -18.15 5.91 -7.71
CA ALA A 268 -18.84 6.01 -8.99
C ALA A 268 -17.87 5.85 -10.16
N THR A 269 -18.39 5.40 -11.29
CA THR A 269 -17.67 5.31 -12.55
C THR A 269 -18.58 5.69 -13.71
N THR A 270 -18.02 6.18 -14.80
CA THR A 270 -18.76 6.71 -15.95
C THR A 270 -18.23 6.16 -17.26
N VAL A 271 -19.12 5.89 -18.20
CA VAL A 271 -18.80 5.46 -19.57
C VAL A 271 -19.53 6.34 -20.58
N SER A 272 -18.89 6.64 -21.70
CA SER A 272 -19.52 7.34 -22.82
C SER A 272 -20.23 6.35 -23.73
N VAL A 273 -21.48 6.63 -24.09
CA VAL A 273 -22.27 5.82 -25.02
C VAL A 273 -22.59 6.64 -26.26
N HIS A 274 -22.37 6.04 -27.42
CA HIS A 274 -22.64 6.62 -28.73
C HIS A 274 -23.63 5.76 -29.51
N VAL A 275 -24.77 6.35 -29.91
CA VAL A 275 -25.75 5.68 -30.76
C VAL A 275 -25.59 6.15 -32.21
N LEU A 276 -25.27 5.22 -33.09
CA LEU A 276 -24.98 5.45 -34.51
C LEU A 276 -26.18 5.05 -35.38
N ASN A 277 -26.53 5.89 -36.35
CA ASN A 277 -27.52 5.53 -37.37
C ASN A 277 -26.86 4.61 -38.42
N GLY A 278 -27.51 3.50 -38.75
CA GLY A 278 -26.95 2.42 -39.56
C GLY A 278 -26.86 2.68 -41.07
N GLU A 279 -26.87 3.93 -41.54
CA GLU A 279 -27.09 4.21 -42.97
C GLU A 279 -25.82 4.49 -43.80
N ASN A 280 -24.64 4.71 -43.21
CA ASN A 280 -23.42 4.89 -44.01
C ASN A 280 -22.37 3.83 -43.65
N PRO A 281 -22.17 2.78 -44.48
CA PRO A 281 -20.92 2.02 -44.39
C PRO A 281 -19.78 3.00 -44.69
N ALA A 282 -18.79 3.06 -43.80
CA ALA A 282 -17.59 3.86 -44.01
C ALA A 282 -16.99 3.55 -45.39
N ALA A 283 -16.58 4.61 -46.09
CA ALA A 283 -16.02 4.55 -47.44
C ALA A 283 -14.95 3.45 -47.56
N MET A 284 -15.28 2.36 -48.26
CA MET A 284 -14.28 1.42 -48.77
C MET A 284 -13.42 2.17 -49.79
N GLN A 285 -12.23 2.61 -49.39
CA GLN A 285 -11.21 3.05 -50.34
C GLN A 285 -10.82 1.85 -51.21
N HIS A 286 -11.48 1.72 -52.36
CA HIS A 286 -10.96 0.91 -53.45
C HIS A 286 -9.74 1.66 -53.96
N GLY A 287 -8.55 1.17 -53.63
CA GLY A 287 -7.31 1.62 -54.24
C GLY A 287 -7.38 1.36 -55.74
N ARG A 288 -7.81 2.38 -56.50
CA ARG A 288 -7.71 2.39 -57.95
C ARG A 288 -6.24 2.53 -58.30
N SER A 289 -5.56 1.41 -58.53
CA SER A 289 -4.30 1.38 -59.26
C SER A 289 -4.58 1.82 -60.70
N ALA A 290 -4.42 3.12 -60.96
CA ALA A 290 -4.30 3.63 -62.32
C ALA A 290 -3.07 2.96 -62.94
N GLY A 291 -3.30 2.05 -63.88
CA GLY A 291 -2.24 1.42 -64.65
C GLY A 291 -1.44 2.47 -65.39
N LEU A 292 -0.17 2.64 -65.01
CA LEU A 292 0.83 3.32 -65.84
C LEU A 292 1.07 2.44 -67.07
N ARG A 293 0.38 2.72 -68.17
CA ARG A 293 0.84 2.31 -69.50
C ARG A 293 1.81 3.38 -69.99
N ALA A 294 3.10 3.12 -69.84
CA ALA A 294 4.15 3.88 -70.50
C ALA A 294 4.05 3.60 -72.01
N ALA A 295 3.58 4.59 -72.77
CA ALA A 295 3.70 4.60 -74.23
C ALA A 295 4.86 5.54 -74.60
N PHE A 296 6.00 4.94 -74.94
CA PHE A 296 7.06 5.63 -75.67
C PHE A 296 6.60 5.81 -77.12
N ALA A 297 6.52 7.05 -77.59
CA ALA A 297 6.52 7.36 -79.02
C ALA A 297 7.24 8.69 -79.28
N LEU A 298 8.24 8.62 -80.15
CA LEU A 298 9.13 9.70 -80.59
C LEU A 298 8.38 10.84 -81.29
N THR A 299 8.94 12.05 -81.27
CA THR A 299 9.21 12.81 -82.51
C THR A 299 10.31 13.85 -82.30
N ALA A 300 11.21 13.92 -83.29
CA ALA A 300 12.28 14.89 -83.43
C ALA A 300 11.80 16.12 -84.21
N ALA A 301 12.37 17.30 -83.94
CA ALA A 301 12.49 18.37 -84.92
C ALA A 301 13.66 19.31 -84.59
N LEU A 302 14.59 19.42 -85.54
CA LEU A 302 15.69 20.36 -85.64
C LEU A 302 15.20 21.76 -86.05
N THR A 303 15.92 22.82 -85.63
CA THR A 303 16.42 23.95 -86.46
C THR A 303 16.97 25.04 -85.50
N LEU A 304 18.29 25.23 -85.41
CA LEU A 304 19.19 26.10 -86.21
C LEU A 304 19.20 27.57 -85.76
N THR A 305 20.37 27.99 -85.20
CA THR A 305 21.07 29.31 -85.36
C THR A 305 20.31 30.60 -85.02
N SER A 306 20.86 31.66 -84.41
CA SER A 306 22.22 32.07 -84.08
C SER A 306 22.16 33.42 -83.35
N LEU A 307 23.18 33.73 -82.54
CA LEU A 307 23.79 35.05 -82.32
C LEU A 307 22.90 36.23 -81.87
N LEU A 308 23.14 36.75 -80.66
CA LEU A 308 23.75 38.07 -80.45
C LEU A 308 23.85 38.44 -78.95
N ARG A 309 25.12 38.65 -78.55
CA ARG A 309 25.64 39.49 -77.46
C ARG A 309 25.71 38.93 -76.04
#